data_AF-G1VXQ7-F1
#
_entry.id   AF-G1VXQ7-F1
#
_cell.length_a   1.000
_cell.length_b   1.000
_cell.length_c   1.000
_cell.angle_alpha   90.00
_cell.angle_beta   90.00
_cell.angle_gamma   90.00
#
_symmetry.space_group_name_H-M   'P 1'
#
loop_
_entity.id
_entity.type
_entity.pdbx_description
1 polymer ?
#
loop_
_entity_poly.entity_id
_entity_poly.type
_entity_poly.pdbx_seq_one_letter_code
_entity_poly.pdbx_strand_id
1 'polypeptide(L)'
;MKKGKQLPGNRLAIIDKDGKTVDEWITDEKPHDITKLVVGQEYTLRELEAAAGYTKAEDIIFIVRDTNDVQTIDMSNRQTEMHFSKVDETGEKELPGAKLQIIDKDGNIIDQWVSTEEQHTITGLSEGQTYVMKEISAPYGYEIAEEITFTAGDGQKVTMKDKMIRSYIKVNKVDYYDHKDILKAAEFTLYSDAACTKKIRSVKTDTKSGIALFDDLIYGTYFIKETKAPAGYQLSDEVVKVTIDDEWVNGDDKLRTIIYADKPLSGGVVTGDTTATGILLSVVTLSGAALIFVSHKRRKTKKSEQ
;
A
#
# COMPACT_ATOMS: atom_id res chain seq x y z
N MET A 1 16.29 -1.24 -42.38
CA MET A 1 16.17 -1.88 -41.05
C MET A 1 17.31 -1.39 -40.19
N LYS A 2 17.06 -0.88 -38.97
CA LYS A 2 18.15 -0.56 -38.04
C LYS A 2 18.80 -1.88 -37.65
N LYS A 3 20.10 -2.04 -37.94
CA LYS A 3 20.89 -3.18 -37.46
C LYS A 3 20.82 -3.18 -35.93
N GLY A 4 20.27 -4.23 -35.34
CA GLY A 4 20.29 -4.43 -33.89
C GLY A 4 21.73 -4.57 -33.40
N LYS A 5 21.97 -4.30 -32.12
CA LYS A 5 23.26 -4.60 -31.48
C LYS A 5 23.41 -6.13 -31.41
N GLN A 6 24.61 -6.64 -31.69
CA GLN A 6 24.92 -8.06 -31.47
C GLN A 6 24.68 -8.41 -29.99
N LEU A 7 24.09 -9.58 -29.75
CA LEU A 7 23.70 -10.03 -28.42
C LEU A 7 24.51 -11.28 -28.04
N PRO A 8 25.59 -11.14 -27.25
CA PRO A 8 26.37 -12.27 -26.77
C PRO A 8 25.60 -13.16 -25.78
N GLY A 9 25.98 -14.44 -25.71
CA GLY A 9 25.54 -15.36 -24.66
C GLY A 9 24.35 -16.26 -25.00
N ASN A 10 23.72 -16.09 -26.17
CA ASN A 10 22.73 -17.04 -26.69
C ASN A 10 23.43 -18.26 -27.29
N ARG A 11 22.88 -19.46 -27.09
CA ARG A 11 23.34 -20.69 -27.74
C ARG A 11 22.47 -20.99 -28.96
N LEU A 12 23.07 -20.95 -30.14
CA LEU A 12 22.40 -21.15 -31.42
C LEU A 12 22.86 -22.43 -32.11
N ALA A 13 22.02 -22.99 -32.98
CA ALA A 13 22.35 -24.13 -33.82
C ALA A 13 21.76 -23.99 -35.23
N ILE A 14 22.47 -24.53 -36.21
CA ILE A 14 21.93 -24.82 -37.54
C ILE A 14 21.52 -26.29 -37.58
N ILE A 15 20.29 -26.55 -37.98
CA ILE A 15 19.69 -27.89 -38.05
C ILE A 15 19.31 -28.16 -39.52
N ASP A 16 19.70 -29.32 -40.04
CA ASP A 16 19.29 -29.74 -41.39
C ASP A 16 17.85 -30.29 -41.42
N LYS A 17 17.35 -30.56 -42.63
CA LYS A 17 16.00 -31.10 -42.87
C LYS A 17 15.70 -32.43 -42.15
N ASP A 18 16.74 -33.18 -41.80
CA ASP A 18 16.62 -34.48 -41.13
C ASP A 18 16.69 -34.33 -39.60
N GLY A 19 16.79 -33.09 -39.10
CA GLY A 19 16.82 -32.76 -37.67
C GLY A 19 18.21 -32.85 -37.06
N LYS A 20 19.28 -33.01 -37.86
CA LYS A 20 20.65 -33.12 -37.36
C LYS A 20 21.27 -31.73 -37.22
N THR A 21 21.90 -31.48 -36.07
CA THR A 21 22.72 -30.29 -35.85
C THR A 21 23.96 -30.33 -36.75
N VAL A 22 24.10 -29.30 -37.57
CA VAL A 22 25.20 -29.10 -38.53
C VAL A 22 26.27 -28.19 -37.95
N ASP A 23 25.86 -27.19 -37.17
CA ASP A 23 26.74 -26.28 -36.45
C ASP A 23 26.05 -25.79 -35.18
N GLU A 24 26.83 -25.42 -34.17
CA GLU A 24 26.35 -24.94 -32.88
C GLU A 24 27.39 -24.01 -32.23
N TRP A 25 26.95 -22.85 -31.73
CA TRP A 25 27.84 -21.87 -31.14
C TRP A 25 27.15 -21.04 -30.05
N ILE A 26 27.97 -20.35 -29.26
CA ILE A 26 27.52 -19.28 -28.37
C ILE A 26 27.82 -17.95 -29.05
N THR A 27 26.80 -17.11 -29.17
CA THR A 27 26.90 -15.78 -29.78
C THR A 27 27.88 -14.87 -29.03
N ASP A 28 28.59 -14.03 -29.78
CA ASP A 28 29.50 -13.01 -29.26
C ASP A 28 29.23 -11.64 -29.91
N GLU A 29 30.19 -10.72 -29.86
CA GLU A 29 30.04 -9.37 -30.43
C GLU A 29 30.23 -9.32 -31.96
N LYS A 30 30.43 -10.47 -32.62
CA LYS A 30 30.69 -10.59 -34.06
C LYS A 30 29.68 -11.55 -34.73
N PRO A 31 29.42 -11.39 -36.03
CA PRO A 31 28.69 -12.39 -36.79
C PRO A 31 29.42 -13.74 -36.77
N HIS A 32 28.66 -14.83 -36.68
CA HIS A 32 29.20 -16.19 -36.81
C HIS A 32 29.21 -16.62 -38.28
N ASP A 33 30.38 -16.93 -38.80
CA ASP A 33 30.56 -17.34 -40.19
C ASP A 33 30.35 -18.85 -40.34
N ILE A 34 29.37 -19.24 -41.15
CA ILE A 34 29.06 -20.65 -41.42
C ILE A 34 29.47 -20.99 -42.85
N THR A 35 30.28 -22.03 -42.99
CA THR A 35 30.74 -22.52 -44.29
C THR A 35 30.29 -23.96 -44.52
N LYS A 36 30.27 -24.40 -45.78
CA LYS A 36 29.98 -25.79 -46.20
C LYS A 36 28.51 -26.25 -46.08
N LEU A 37 27.56 -25.32 -46.01
CA LEU A 37 26.16 -25.66 -46.24
C LEU A 37 25.92 -25.96 -47.74
N VAL A 38 25.00 -26.88 -48.03
CA VAL A 38 24.74 -27.33 -49.40
C VAL A 38 23.75 -26.38 -50.08
N VAL A 39 24.12 -25.86 -51.25
CA VAL A 39 23.27 -25.01 -52.08
C VAL A 39 21.96 -25.69 -52.41
N GLY A 40 20.86 -24.94 -52.32
CA GLY A 40 19.50 -25.41 -52.59
C GLY A 40 18.84 -26.15 -51.44
N GLN A 41 19.58 -26.48 -50.37
CA GLN A 41 19.01 -27.16 -49.19
C GLN A 41 18.45 -26.16 -48.18
N GLU A 42 17.40 -26.60 -47.50
CA GLU A 42 16.76 -25.90 -46.38
C GLU A 42 17.43 -26.26 -45.06
N TYR A 43 17.58 -25.25 -44.21
CA TYR A 43 18.10 -25.35 -42.85
C TYR A 43 17.28 -24.49 -41.90
N THR A 44 17.33 -24.85 -40.62
CA THR A 44 16.72 -24.08 -39.52
C THR A 44 17.83 -23.50 -38.65
N LEU A 45 17.85 -22.18 -38.49
CA LEU A 45 18.55 -21.51 -37.41
C LEU A 45 17.65 -21.53 -36.17
N ARG A 46 18.09 -22.24 -35.14
CA ARG A 46 17.36 -22.43 -33.88
C ARG A 46 18.16 -21.87 -32.72
N GLU A 47 17.50 -21.10 -31.87
CA GLU A 47 18.03 -20.78 -30.56
C GLU A 47 17.77 -21.95 -29.61
N LEU A 48 18.81 -22.49 -29.02
CA LEU A 48 18.70 -23.55 -28.02
C LEU A 48 18.47 -22.95 -26.64
N GLU A 49 19.20 -21.87 -26.33
CA GLU A 49 19.16 -21.16 -25.05
C GLU A 49 19.34 -19.66 -25.28
N ALA A 50 18.44 -18.86 -24.71
CA ALA A 50 18.51 -17.40 -24.79
C ALA A 50 19.47 -16.85 -23.72
N ALA A 51 20.07 -15.70 -24.01
CA ALA A 51 20.87 -14.97 -23.04
C ALA A 51 20.03 -14.53 -21.83
N ALA A 52 20.69 -14.37 -20.69
CA ALA A 52 20.05 -13.89 -19.46
C ALA A 52 19.26 -12.59 -19.69
N GLY A 53 17.99 -12.58 -19.28
CA GLY A 53 17.09 -11.44 -19.44
C GLY A 53 16.41 -11.33 -20.81
N TYR A 54 16.53 -12.36 -21.68
CA TYR A 54 15.88 -12.40 -22.99
C TYR A 54 14.99 -13.63 -23.15
N THR A 55 13.90 -13.47 -23.91
CA THR A 55 13.04 -14.58 -24.31
C THR A 55 13.66 -15.33 -25.48
N LYS A 56 13.38 -16.63 -25.57
CA LYS A 56 13.79 -17.45 -26.70
C LYS A 56 13.19 -16.95 -28.02
N ALA A 57 14.00 -16.85 -29.06
CA ALA A 57 13.61 -16.48 -30.40
C ALA A 57 12.96 -17.66 -31.14
N GLU A 58 12.05 -17.35 -32.06
CA GLU A 58 11.45 -18.32 -32.97
C GLU A 58 12.48 -18.85 -33.98
N ASP A 59 12.26 -20.08 -34.43
CA ASP A 59 13.08 -20.71 -35.47
C ASP A 59 13.05 -19.89 -36.78
N ILE A 60 14.21 -19.74 -37.41
CA ILE A 60 14.32 -19.13 -38.74
C ILE A 60 14.67 -20.19 -39.75
N ILE A 61 13.77 -20.41 -40.71
CA ILE A 61 13.98 -21.34 -41.82
C ILE A 61 14.57 -20.57 -43.00
N PHE A 62 15.64 -21.10 -43.59
CA PHE A 62 16.27 -20.50 -44.76
C PHE A 62 16.80 -21.55 -45.73
N ILE A 63 16.86 -21.18 -47.02
CA ILE A 63 17.47 -21.98 -48.08
C ILE A 63 18.81 -21.35 -48.46
N VAL A 64 19.85 -22.17 -48.62
CA VAL A 64 21.17 -21.73 -49.10
C VAL A 64 21.08 -21.41 -50.59
N ARG A 65 21.31 -20.15 -50.96
CA ARG A 65 21.22 -19.70 -52.35
C ARG A 65 22.54 -19.90 -53.10
N ASP A 66 22.46 -20.18 -54.39
CA ASP A 66 23.61 -20.14 -55.29
C ASP A 66 23.89 -18.68 -55.66
N THR A 67 24.69 -18.00 -54.86
CA THR A 67 25.01 -16.58 -55.03
C THR A 67 26.46 -16.29 -54.65
N ASN A 68 27.03 -15.25 -55.25
CA ASN A 68 28.38 -14.76 -54.93
C ASN A 68 28.40 -13.83 -53.71
N ASP A 69 27.23 -13.36 -53.25
CA ASP A 69 27.10 -12.51 -52.07
C ASP A 69 26.97 -13.33 -50.79
N VAL A 70 27.50 -12.83 -49.67
CA VAL A 70 27.29 -13.45 -48.35
C VAL A 70 25.82 -13.35 -47.95
N GLN A 71 25.15 -14.49 -47.88
CA GLN A 71 23.78 -14.58 -47.35
C GLN A 71 23.80 -14.36 -45.84
N THR A 72 23.14 -13.30 -45.38
CA THR A 72 23.02 -12.97 -43.95
C THR A 72 21.66 -13.39 -43.42
N ILE A 73 21.65 -14.07 -42.28
CA ILE A 73 20.44 -14.47 -41.54
C ILE A 73 20.49 -13.76 -40.18
N ASP A 74 19.50 -12.92 -39.89
CA ASP A 74 19.42 -12.17 -38.63
C ASP A 74 18.35 -12.79 -37.72
N MET A 75 18.76 -13.23 -36.53
CA MET A 75 17.86 -13.62 -35.44
C MET A 75 17.78 -12.50 -34.40
N SER A 76 16.64 -12.31 -33.76
CA SER A 76 16.43 -11.24 -32.78
C SER A 76 15.67 -11.74 -31.57
N ASN A 77 16.14 -11.36 -30.38
CA ASN A 77 15.48 -11.65 -29.13
C ASN A 77 14.80 -10.40 -28.58
N ARG A 78 13.72 -10.63 -27.83
CA ARG A 78 13.07 -9.61 -27.01
C ARG A 78 13.54 -9.79 -25.56
N GLN A 79 13.71 -8.71 -24.82
CA GLN A 79 13.94 -8.81 -23.38
C GLN A 79 12.71 -9.41 -22.71
N THR A 80 12.92 -10.13 -21.61
CA THR A 80 11.82 -10.51 -20.74
C THR A 80 11.13 -9.25 -20.21
N GLU A 81 9.83 -9.30 -20.01
CA GLU A 81 9.05 -8.21 -19.47
C GLU A 81 8.24 -8.68 -18.27
N MET A 82 8.35 -8.00 -17.14
CA MET A 82 7.57 -8.31 -15.94
C MET A 82 6.87 -7.07 -15.42
N HIS A 83 5.72 -7.28 -14.78
CA HIS A 83 4.88 -6.20 -14.32
C HIS A 83 4.63 -6.28 -12.81
N PHE A 84 4.65 -5.13 -12.14
CA PHE A 84 4.62 -5.02 -10.69
C PHE A 84 3.54 -4.03 -10.27
N SER A 85 2.55 -4.54 -9.53
CA SER A 85 1.47 -3.74 -8.98
C SER A 85 1.63 -3.56 -7.49
N LYS A 86 1.21 -2.38 -7.02
CA LYS A 86 1.15 -2.06 -5.60
C LYS A 86 -0.26 -1.61 -5.32
N VAL A 87 -1.00 -2.36 -4.52
CA VAL A 87 -2.44 -2.15 -4.32
C VAL A 87 -2.78 -2.08 -2.84
N ASP A 88 -3.99 -1.64 -2.52
CA ASP A 88 -4.54 -1.73 -1.17
C ASP A 88 -5.02 -3.16 -0.82
N GLU A 89 -5.63 -3.31 0.36
CA GLU A 89 -6.11 -4.60 0.85
C GLU A 89 -7.19 -5.24 -0.06
N THR A 90 -7.97 -4.43 -0.79
CA THR A 90 -8.99 -4.92 -1.74
C THR A 90 -8.32 -5.55 -2.95
N GLY A 91 -7.21 -4.96 -3.40
CA GLY A 91 -6.49 -5.36 -4.61
C GLY A 91 -7.06 -4.81 -5.91
N GLU A 92 -8.04 -3.90 -5.84
CA GLU A 92 -8.73 -3.37 -7.03
C GLU A 92 -8.01 -2.16 -7.64
N LYS A 93 -7.43 -1.29 -6.81
CA LYS A 93 -6.78 -0.05 -7.24
C LYS A 93 -5.29 -0.06 -6.94
N GLU A 94 -4.49 0.42 -7.90
CA GLU A 94 -3.10 0.80 -7.64
C GLU A 94 -3.04 1.87 -6.53
N LEU A 95 -2.03 1.74 -5.68
CA LEU A 95 -1.82 2.50 -4.47
C LEU A 95 -0.52 3.31 -4.61
N PRO A 96 -0.61 4.62 -4.94
CA PRO A 96 0.55 5.49 -5.11
C PRO A 96 1.30 5.80 -3.82
N GLY A 97 2.60 6.07 -3.93
CA GLY A 97 3.42 6.64 -2.85
C GLY A 97 4.25 5.64 -2.04
N ALA A 98 4.14 4.34 -2.31
CA ALA A 98 4.99 3.32 -1.70
C ALA A 98 6.38 3.34 -2.33
N LYS A 99 7.45 3.25 -1.53
CA LYS A 99 8.82 3.10 -2.07
C LYS A 99 9.14 1.61 -2.16
N LEU A 100 9.43 1.13 -3.37
CA LEU A 100 9.61 -0.28 -3.68
C LEU A 100 10.99 -0.55 -4.27
N GLN A 101 11.49 -1.75 -4.05
CA GLN A 101 12.73 -2.26 -4.63
C GLN A 101 12.54 -3.70 -5.13
N ILE A 102 13.20 -4.03 -6.25
CA ILE A 102 13.52 -5.42 -6.59
C ILE A 102 14.99 -5.66 -6.26
N ILE A 103 15.26 -6.71 -5.49
CA ILE A 103 16.63 -7.16 -5.18
C ILE A 103 16.87 -8.59 -5.68
N ASP A 104 18.09 -8.87 -6.10
CA ASP A 104 18.52 -10.23 -6.46
C ASP A 104 18.94 -11.05 -5.23
N LYS A 105 19.31 -12.31 -5.45
CA LYS A 105 19.78 -13.24 -4.41
C LYS A 105 21.05 -12.78 -3.67
N ASP A 106 21.84 -11.91 -4.28
CA ASP A 106 23.09 -11.39 -3.72
C ASP A 106 22.86 -10.06 -2.98
N GLY A 107 21.62 -9.58 -2.95
CA GLY A 107 21.20 -8.34 -2.30
C GLY A 107 21.42 -7.09 -3.14
N ASN A 108 21.75 -7.22 -4.43
CA ASN A 108 21.89 -6.07 -5.31
C ASN A 108 20.50 -5.52 -5.68
N ILE A 109 20.39 -4.20 -5.69
CA ILE A 109 19.17 -3.52 -6.16
C ILE A 109 19.14 -3.58 -7.68
N ILE A 110 18.14 -4.25 -8.22
CA ILE A 110 17.87 -4.36 -9.65
C ILE A 110 17.05 -3.17 -10.13
N ASP A 111 16.04 -2.78 -9.34
CA ASP A 111 15.18 -1.63 -9.63
C ASP A 111 14.68 -1.00 -8.33
N GLN A 112 14.36 0.29 -8.36
CA GLN A 112 13.76 1.02 -7.25
C GLN A 112 12.83 2.11 -7.78
N TRP A 113 11.59 2.13 -7.31
CA TRP A 113 10.59 3.09 -7.76
C TRP A 113 9.65 3.53 -6.63
N VAL A 114 8.86 4.57 -6.91
CA VAL A 114 7.71 4.95 -6.10
C VAL A 114 6.45 4.51 -6.86
N SER A 115 5.55 3.78 -6.20
CA SER A 115 4.31 3.33 -6.83
C SER A 115 3.45 4.50 -7.30
N THR A 116 2.71 4.28 -8.38
CA THR A 116 1.83 5.29 -9.00
C THR A 116 0.42 4.73 -9.17
N GLU A 117 -0.45 5.41 -9.92
CA GLU A 117 -1.75 4.85 -10.31
C GLU A 117 -1.64 3.87 -11.51
N GLU A 118 -0.42 3.68 -12.03
CA GLU A 118 -0.09 2.75 -13.09
C GLU A 118 0.85 1.65 -12.60
N GLN A 119 0.77 0.50 -13.26
CA GLN A 119 1.64 -0.64 -13.01
C GLN A 119 3.09 -0.34 -13.43
N HIS A 120 4.06 -0.80 -12.65
CA HIS A 120 5.49 -0.67 -12.98
C HIS A 120 5.96 -1.84 -13.85
N THR A 121 6.76 -1.58 -14.88
CA THR A 121 7.29 -2.62 -15.77
C THR A 121 8.81 -2.67 -15.66
N ILE A 122 9.36 -3.86 -15.47
CA ILE A 122 10.80 -4.12 -15.47
C ILE A 122 11.10 -5.11 -16.58
N THR A 123 12.05 -4.75 -17.45
CA THR A 123 12.52 -5.63 -18.52
C THR A 123 13.90 -6.22 -18.18
N GLY A 124 14.20 -7.41 -18.67
CA GLY A 124 15.54 -8.00 -18.57
C GLY A 124 15.80 -8.80 -17.29
N LEU A 125 14.75 -9.19 -16.55
CA LEU A 125 14.90 -10.14 -15.45
C LEU A 125 15.13 -11.55 -16.01
N SER A 126 16.13 -12.25 -15.48
CA SER A 126 16.51 -13.57 -15.97
C SER A 126 15.43 -14.60 -15.63
N GLU A 127 14.81 -15.19 -16.66
CA GLU A 127 13.76 -16.19 -16.51
C GLU A 127 14.21 -17.36 -15.62
N GLY A 128 13.33 -17.81 -14.73
CA GLY A 128 13.61 -18.89 -13.78
C GLY A 128 14.48 -18.48 -12.57
N GLN A 129 15.04 -17.26 -12.54
CA GLN A 129 15.77 -16.76 -11.37
C GLN A 129 14.83 -16.17 -10.32
N THR A 130 15.22 -16.28 -9.05
CA THR A 130 14.46 -15.74 -7.91
C THR A 130 14.93 -14.33 -7.54
N TYR A 131 13.95 -13.47 -7.27
CA TYR A 131 14.11 -12.10 -6.83
C TYR A 131 13.21 -11.83 -5.62
N VAL A 132 13.45 -10.71 -4.94
CA VAL A 132 12.60 -10.24 -3.84
C VAL A 132 12.09 -8.83 -4.14
N MET A 133 10.77 -8.65 -4.06
CA MET A 133 10.13 -7.35 -4.05
C MET A 133 9.98 -6.88 -2.60
N LYS A 134 10.55 -5.72 -2.29
CA LYS A 134 10.60 -5.15 -0.94
C LYS A 134 9.96 -3.77 -0.89
N GLU A 135 9.14 -3.52 0.13
CA GLU A 135 8.68 -2.18 0.46
C GLU A 135 9.59 -1.51 1.48
N ILE A 136 10.06 -0.33 1.13
CA ILE A 136 10.98 0.49 1.95
C ILE A 136 10.20 1.48 2.80
N SER A 137 9.08 1.98 2.29
CA SER A 137 8.14 2.80 3.05
C SER A 137 6.74 2.68 2.46
N ALA A 138 5.77 2.40 3.32
CA ALA A 138 4.36 2.41 2.96
C ALA A 138 3.83 3.84 2.74
N PRO A 139 2.76 3.99 1.95
CA PRO A 139 1.98 5.22 1.88
C PRO A 139 1.37 5.61 3.23
N TYR A 140 0.99 6.87 3.38
CA TYR A 140 0.33 7.37 4.60
C TYR A 140 -0.96 6.60 4.90
N GLY A 141 -1.08 6.08 6.12
CA GLY A 141 -2.24 5.30 6.57
C GLY A 141 -2.20 3.81 6.24
N TYR A 142 -1.06 3.30 5.76
CA TYR A 142 -0.86 1.89 5.42
C TYR A 142 0.29 1.28 6.21
N GLU A 143 0.18 -0.02 6.49
CA GLU A 143 1.25 -0.82 7.08
C GLU A 143 2.28 -1.18 6.01
N ILE A 144 3.57 -1.24 6.40
CA ILE A 144 4.62 -1.79 5.53
C ILE A 144 4.30 -3.25 5.21
N ALA A 145 4.21 -3.58 3.94
CA ALA A 145 3.99 -4.94 3.46
C ALA A 145 5.20 -5.85 3.72
N GLU A 146 4.90 -7.13 3.89
CA GLU A 146 5.92 -8.18 3.91
C GLU A 146 6.58 -8.32 2.54
N GLU A 147 7.86 -8.72 2.55
CA GLU A 147 8.63 -8.97 1.32
C GLU A 147 8.01 -10.12 0.50
N ILE A 148 8.03 -9.98 -0.83
CA ILE A 148 7.53 -11.01 -1.76
C ILE A 148 8.70 -11.61 -2.51
N THR A 149 8.96 -12.88 -2.28
CA THR A 149 9.87 -13.67 -3.11
C THR A 149 9.14 -14.18 -4.35
N PHE A 150 9.69 -13.97 -5.53
CA PHE A 150 9.11 -14.43 -6.80
C PHE A 150 10.17 -14.97 -7.74
N THR A 151 9.77 -15.88 -8.63
CA THR A 151 10.59 -16.35 -9.75
C THR A 151 10.21 -15.56 -10.99
N ALA A 152 11.20 -15.06 -11.73
CA ALA A 152 10.96 -14.28 -12.93
C ALA A 152 10.44 -15.15 -14.09
N GLY A 153 9.45 -14.63 -14.81
CA GLY A 153 8.84 -15.26 -15.98
C GLY A 153 8.30 -14.18 -16.91
N ASP A 154 8.42 -14.38 -18.21
CA ASP A 154 8.00 -13.38 -19.20
C ASP A 154 6.48 -13.12 -19.16
N GLY A 155 6.10 -11.85 -19.19
CA GLY A 155 4.72 -11.38 -19.05
C GLY A 155 4.11 -11.54 -17.66
N GLN A 156 4.86 -12.05 -16.68
CA GLN A 156 4.32 -12.32 -15.35
C GLN A 156 4.05 -11.04 -14.55
N LYS A 157 2.98 -11.06 -13.77
CA LYS A 157 2.59 -10.02 -12.83
C LYS A 157 2.88 -10.43 -11.38
N VAL A 158 3.54 -9.54 -10.63
CA VAL A 158 3.70 -9.61 -9.18
C VAL A 158 2.86 -8.50 -8.55
N THR A 159 2.14 -8.78 -7.46
CA THR A 159 1.27 -7.79 -6.80
C THR A 159 1.53 -7.78 -5.31
N MET A 160 1.91 -6.61 -4.79
CA MET A 160 2.07 -6.35 -3.36
C MET A 160 0.87 -5.59 -2.82
N LYS A 161 0.35 -6.02 -1.65
CA LYS A 161 -0.82 -5.43 -1.02
C LYS A 161 -0.45 -4.79 0.31
N ASP A 162 -0.95 -3.58 0.57
CA ASP A 162 -0.89 -3.01 1.92
C ASP A 162 -2.21 -3.09 2.63
N LYS A 163 -2.12 -3.29 3.94
CA LYS A 163 -3.25 -3.18 4.85
C LYS A 163 -3.37 -1.74 5.31
N MET A 164 -4.60 -1.23 5.35
CA MET A 164 -4.87 0.06 5.97
C MET A 164 -4.71 -0.04 7.48
N ILE A 165 -4.03 0.94 8.08
CA ILE A 165 -3.93 1.04 9.52
C ILE A 165 -5.30 1.43 10.08
N ARG A 166 -5.83 0.59 10.98
CA ARG A 166 -7.09 0.80 11.68
C ARG A 166 -6.83 1.05 13.16
N SER A 167 -7.55 2.00 13.72
CA SER A 167 -7.43 2.44 15.11
C SER A 167 -8.82 2.69 15.70
N TYR A 168 -8.83 3.28 16.89
CA TYR A 168 -10.04 3.62 17.61
C TYR A 168 -9.91 4.93 18.38
N ILE A 169 -11.06 5.47 18.77
CA ILE A 169 -11.21 6.60 19.69
C ILE A 169 -12.13 6.16 20.83
N LYS A 170 -11.68 6.34 22.07
CA LYS A 170 -12.52 6.21 23.27
C LYS A 170 -12.99 7.60 23.70
N VAL A 171 -14.25 7.73 24.06
CA VAL A 171 -14.78 8.92 24.75
C VAL A 171 -15.19 8.48 26.14
N ASN A 172 -14.52 9.01 27.16
CA ASN A 172 -14.91 8.81 28.55
C ASN A 172 -15.81 9.97 29.00
N LYS A 173 -17.05 9.65 29.34
CA LYS A 173 -18.02 10.64 29.80
C LYS A 173 -17.87 10.87 31.31
N VAL A 174 -17.59 12.10 31.71
CA VAL A 174 -17.39 12.46 33.13
C VAL A 174 -18.28 13.64 33.56
N ASP A 175 -18.48 13.79 34.85
CA ASP A 175 -19.04 15.00 35.46
C ASP A 175 -18.02 16.14 35.38
N TYR A 176 -18.50 17.35 35.09
CA TYR A 176 -17.65 18.53 34.91
C TYR A 176 -16.94 18.99 36.19
N TYR A 177 -17.58 18.85 37.35
CA TYR A 177 -17.05 19.39 38.61
C TYR A 177 -16.13 18.42 39.33
N ASP A 178 -16.50 17.13 39.39
CA ASP A 178 -15.73 16.13 40.14
C ASP A 178 -14.97 15.13 39.27
N HIS A 179 -15.14 15.19 37.94
CA HIS A 179 -14.49 14.34 36.95
C HIS A 179 -14.71 12.83 37.17
N LYS A 180 -15.76 12.45 37.90
CA LYS A 180 -16.16 11.04 38.00
C LYS A 180 -16.88 10.60 36.74
N ASP A 181 -16.71 9.33 36.40
CA ASP A 181 -17.38 8.71 35.26
C ASP A 181 -18.90 8.79 35.40
N ILE A 182 -19.57 9.20 34.33
CA ILE A 182 -21.02 9.18 34.23
C ILE A 182 -21.44 7.82 33.70
N LEU A 183 -21.92 6.97 34.62
CA LEU A 183 -22.40 5.62 34.32
C LEU A 183 -23.86 5.60 33.84
N LYS A 184 -24.20 6.55 32.96
CA LYS A 184 -25.51 6.70 32.32
C LYS A 184 -25.31 6.82 30.82
N ALA A 185 -26.30 6.38 30.05
CA ALA A 185 -26.23 6.41 28.59
C ALA A 185 -26.22 7.85 28.08
N ALA A 186 -25.10 8.27 27.51
CA ALA A 186 -24.95 9.42 26.63
C ALA A 186 -24.83 8.91 25.18
N GLU A 187 -25.17 9.72 24.19
CA GLU A 187 -25.00 9.37 22.77
C GLU A 187 -24.04 10.37 22.13
N PHE A 188 -22.98 9.84 21.50
CA PHE A 188 -22.03 10.60 20.71
C PHE A 188 -22.19 10.27 19.25
N THR A 189 -21.93 11.25 18.39
CA THR A 189 -21.88 11.06 16.93
C THR A 189 -20.54 11.49 16.39
N LEU A 190 -19.95 10.65 15.54
CA LEU A 190 -18.72 10.89 14.80
C LEU A 190 -19.06 11.43 13.40
N TYR A 191 -18.34 12.46 12.98
CA TYR A 191 -18.51 13.16 11.70
C TYR A 191 -17.18 13.26 10.95
N SER A 192 -17.25 13.32 9.62
CA SER A 192 -16.08 13.55 8.76
C SER A 192 -15.81 15.03 8.47
N ASP A 193 -16.68 15.94 8.93
CA ASP A 193 -16.59 17.38 8.68
C ASP A 193 -16.84 18.21 9.95
N ALA A 194 -16.20 19.38 10.03
CA ALA A 194 -16.26 20.27 11.18
C ALA A 194 -17.65 20.86 11.44
N ALA A 195 -18.49 20.96 10.39
CA ALA A 195 -19.86 21.44 10.51
C ALA A 195 -20.83 20.38 11.07
N CYS A 196 -20.35 19.16 11.32
CA CYS A 196 -21.12 18.02 11.79
C CYS A 196 -22.33 17.70 10.89
N THR A 197 -22.14 17.74 9.56
CA THR A 197 -23.19 17.47 8.56
C THR A 197 -23.07 16.08 7.93
N LYS A 198 -21.86 15.54 7.83
CA LYS A 198 -21.54 14.23 7.27
C LYS A 198 -21.30 13.23 8.41
N LYS A 199 -22.41 12.73 8.95
CA LYS A 199 -22.42 11.70 9.99
C LYS A 199 -21.76 10.41 9.47
N ILE A 200 -20.82 9.88 10.25
CA ILE A 200 -20.25 8.53 10.06
C ILE A 200 -21.12 7.54 10.83
N ARG A 201 -21.18 7.66 12.17
CA ARG A 201 -22.02 6.81 13.03
C ARG A 201 -22.22 7.41 14.42
N SER A 202 -23.20 6.88 15.16
CA SER A 202 -23.47 7.25 16.56
C SER A 202 -23.22 6.06 17.47
N VAL A 203 -22.65 6.31 18.65
CA VAL A 203 -22.33 5.31 19.67
C VAL A 203 -22.84 5.81 21.02
N LYS A 204 -23.41 4.92 21.82
CA LYS A 204 -23.81 5.23 23.19
C LYS A 204 -22.70 4.84 24.16
N THR A 205 -22.59 5.56 25.27
CA THR A 205 -21.70 5.15 26.37
C THR A 205 -22.19 3.84 26.97
N ASP A 206 -21.24 2.96 27.28
CA ASP A 206 -21.48 1.77 28.09
C ASP A 206 -21.79 2.20 29.53
N THR A 207 -22.87 1.69 30.10
CA THR A 207 -23.36 2.14 31.41
C THR A 207 -22.60 1.54 32.59
N LYS A 208 -21.58 0.70 32.35
CA LYS A 208 -20.71 0.16 33.41
C LYS A 208 -19.38 0.90 33.46
N SER A 209 -18.89 1.36 32.33
CA SER A 209 -17.59 2.02 32.18
C SER A 209 -17.68 3.52 31.90
N GLY A 210 -18.82 4.04 31.42
CA GLY A 210 -18.95 5.43 30.96
C GLY A 210 -18.34 5.70 29.58
N ILE A 211 -17.86 4.66 28.88
CA ILE A 211 -17.08 4.81 27.65
C ILE A 211 -17.94 4.61 26.40
N ALA A 212 -17.82 5.52 25.43
CA ALA A 212 -18.23 5.28 24.05
C ALA A 212 -16.99 4.95 23.20
N LEU A 213 -17.04 3.85 22.43
CA LEU A 213 -15.92 3.38 21.60
C LEU A 213 -16.26 3.54 20.11
N PHE A 214 -15.41 4.29 19.40
CA PHE A 214 -15.38 4.32 17.94
C PHE A 214 -14.16 3.55 17.46
N ASP A 215 -14.34 2.29 17.09
CA ASP A 215 -13.36 1.38 16.51
C ASP A 215 -13.29 1.43 14.97
N ASP A 216 -12.38 0.65 14.39
CA ASP A 216 -12.28 0.47 12.94
C ASP A 216 -12.19 1.80 12.16
N LEU A 217 -11.41 2.75 12.71
CA LEU A 217 -11.18 4.05 12.09
C LEU A 217 -9.83 4.06 11.36
N ILE A 218 -9.85 4.46 10.10
CA ILE A 218 -8.64 4.67 9.31
C ILE A 218 -7.99 6.02 9.63
N TYR A 219 -6.81 6.28 9.05
CA TYR A 219 -6.16 7.57 9.17
C TYR A 219 -7.05 8.69 8.63
N GLY A 220 -7.11 9.81 9.34
CA GLY A 220 -7.97 10.91 8.97
C GLY A 220 -8.32 11.85 10.12
N THR A 221 -9.00 12.94 9.78
CA THR A 221 -9.55 13.88 10.75
C THR A 221 -11.04 13.60 10.96
N TYR A 222 -11.44 13.55 12.22
CA TYR A 222 -12.80 13.29 12.66
C TYR A 222 -13.28 14.35 13.66
N PHE A 223 -14.60 14.47 13.78
CA PHE A 223 -15.24 15.38 14.72
C PHE A 223 -16.27 14.63 15.55
N ILE A 224 -16.20 14.77 16.87
CA ILE A 224 -17.09 14.10 17.82
C ILE A 224 -17.96 15.15 18.48
N LYS A 225 -19.28 14.90 18.47
CA LYS A 225 -20.26 15.74 19.15
C LYS A 225 -21.17 14.88 20.02
N GLU A 226 -21.47 15.34 21.22
CA GLU A 226 -22.56 14.76 22.01
C GLU A 226 -23.91 15.10 21.37
N THR A 227 -24.72 14.09 21.09
CA THR A 227 -26.05 14.27 20.47
C THR A 227 -27.19 13.95 21.43
N LYS A 228 -26.92 13.25 22.54
CA LYS A 228 -27.84 13.11 23.67
C LYS A 228 -27.07 13.07 24.97
N ALA A 229 -27.35 14.02 25.85
CA ALA A 229 -26.79 14.01 27.20
C ALA A 229 -27.36 12.84 28.03
N PRO A 230 -26.58 12.32 28.98
CA PRO A 230 -27.07 11.39 29.98
C PRO A 230 -28.13 12.03 30.88
N ALA A 231 -29.04 11.21 31.40
CA ALA A 231 -30.14 11.68 32.23
C ALA A 231 -29.65 12.46 33.48
N GLY A 232 -30.12 13.70 33.62
CA GLY A 232 -29.72 14.62 34.71
C GLY A 232 -28.55 15.54 34.36
N TYR A 233 -28.08 15.55 33.11
CA TYR A 233 -27.00 16.40 32.63
C TYR A 233 -27.44 17.30 31.47
N GLN A 234 -26.77 18.42 31.31
CA GLN A 234 -26.96 19.34 30.20
C GLN A 234 -26.24 18.81 28.96
N LEU A 235 -26.92 18.81 27.81
CA LEU A 235 -26.30 18.52 26.51
C LEU A 235 -25.20 19.52 26.19
N SER A 236 -24.00 19.02 25.89
CA SER A 236 -22.87 19.85 25.47
C SER A 236 -22.95 20.20 23.98
N ASP A 237 -22.66 21.46 23.65
CA ASP A 237 -22.49 21.93 22.27
C ASP A 237 -21.03 21.80 21.76
N GLU A 238 -20.12 21.27 22.58
CA GLU A 238 -18.71 21.08 22.22
C GLU A 238 -18.56 20.12 21.03
N VAL A 239 -17.62 20.45 20.14
CA VAL A 239 -17.19 19.59 19.04
C VAL A 239 -15.70 19.35 19.18
N VAL A 240 -15.33 18.09 19.39
CA VAL A 240 -13.93 17.69 19.54
C VAL A 240 -13.37 17.23 18.21
N LYS A 241 -12.31 17.91 17.73
CA LYS A 241 -11.53 17.48 16.56
C LYS A 241 -10.48 16.45 16.98
N VAL A 242 -10.41 15.34 16.26
CA VAL A 242 -9.45 14.25 16.47
C VAL A 242 -8.77 13.93 15.15
N THR A 243 -7.45 13.73 15.17
CA THR A 243 -6.71 13.27 13.98
C THR A 243 -6.11 11.91 14.30
N ILE A 244 -6.42 10.90 13.49
CA ILE A 244 -5.78 9.59 13.52
C ILE A 244 -4.66 9.64 12.49
N ASP A 245 -3.44 9.66 13.00
CA ASP A 245 -2.17 9.69 12.27
C ASP A 245 -1.13 8.83 13.01
N ASP A 246 0.14 8.94 12.60
CA ASP A 246 1.24 8.22 13.24
C ASP A 246 1.38 8.56 14.74
N GLU A 247 1.13 9.81 15.14
CA GLU A 247 1.22 10.20 16.55
C GLU A 247 0.10 9.57 17.37
N TRP A 248 -1.12 9.52 16.82
CA TRP A 248 -2.26 8.86 17.46
C TRP A 248 -2.06 7.35 17.59
N VAL A 249 -1.64 6.69 16.51
CA VAL A 249 -1.50 5.24 16.47
C VAL A 249 -0.27 4.77 17.25
N ASN A 250 0.81 5.53 17.32
CA ASN A 250 1.97 5.18 18.12
C ASN A 250 1.92 5.74 19.56
N GLY A 251 0.88 6.51 19.90
CA GLY A 251 0.66 7.09 21.21
C GLY A 251 0.17 6.09 22.28
N ASP A 252 0.31 6.49 23.56
CA ASP A 252 -0.23 5.77 24.73
C ASP A 252 -1.77 5.67 24.66
N ASP A 253 -2.37 4.63 25.26
CA ASP A 253 -3.83 4.42 25.34
C ASP A 253 -4.55 5.63 25.94
N LYS A 254 -3.86 6.36 26.84
CA LYS A 254 -4.36 7.63 27.39
C LYS A 254 -4.57 8.72 26.34
N LEU A 255 -3.74 8.77 25.29
CA LEU A 255 -3.89 9.72 24.19
C LEU A 255 -5.08 9.35 23.29
N ARG A 256 -5.52 8.08 23.33
CA ARG A 256 -6.68 7.60 22.57
C ARG A 256 -8.01 7.77 23.28
N THR A 257 -8.00 8.36 24.48
CA THR A 257 -9.18 8.60 25.30
C THR A 257 -9.44 10.09 25.44
N ILE A 258 -10.60 10.52 24.94
CA ILE A 258 -11.10 11.88 25.08
C ILE A 258 -11.94 11.95 26.34
N ILE A 259 -11.60 12.85 27.26
CA ILE A 259 -12.43 13.14 28.42
C ILE A 259 -13.48 14.16 28.03
N TYR A 260 -14.75 13.81 28.16
CA TYR A 260 -15.89 14.64 27.75
C TYR A 260 -16.79 14.92 28.95
N ALA A 261 -16.78 16.18 29.40
CA ALA A 261 -17.35 16.60 30.67
C ALA A 261 -18.73 17.26 30.52
N ASP A 262 -19.73 16.82 31.29
CA ASP A 262 -21.05 17.48 31.33
C ASP A 262 -21.32 18.12 32.68
N LYS A 263 -22.03 19.25 32.62
CA LYS A 263 -22.58 19.87 33.80
C LYS A 263 -23.89 19.17 34.19
N PRO A 264 -24.07 18.77 35.47
CA PRO A 264 -25.37 18.32 35.94
C PRO A 264 -26.40 19.44 35.78
N LEU A 265 -27.66 19.08 35.50
CA LEU A 265 -28.76 20.03 35.47
C LEU A 265 -28.89 20.68 36.85
N SER A 266 -28.87 22.01 36.91
CA SER A 266 -29.16 22.75 38.15
C SER A 266 -30.58 22.38 38.59
N GLY A 267 -30.72 21.78 39.77
CA GLY A 267 -31.95 21.13 40.21
C GLY A 267 -33.20 21.99 40.01
N GLY A 268 -34.19 21.43 39.29
CA GLY A 268 -35.56 21.91 39.40
C GLY A 268 -36.52 21.80 38.20
N VAL A 269 -36.32 21.01 37.14
CA VAL A 269 -37.46 20.62 36.29
C VAL A 269 -37.28 19.20 35.73
N VAL A 270 -38.23 18.33 36.06
CA VAL A 270 -38.50 17.07 35.36
C VAL A 270 -39.32 17.41 34.12
N THR A 271 -38.88 17.02 32.92
CA THR A 271 -39.80 16.80 31.80
C THR A 271 -39.43 15.52 31.08
N GLY A 272 -40.11 14.44 31.46
CA GLY A 272 -40.47 13.36 30.56
C GLY A 272 -41.85 13.66 29.98
N ASP A 273 -42.01 13.44 28.68
CA ASP A 273 -43.19 13.58 27.82
C ASP A 273 -44.36 14.45 28.31
N THR A 274 -44.57 15.57 27.62
CA THR A 274 -45.91 16.07 27.30
C THR A 274 -45.83 17.06 26.12
N THR A 275 -46.77 16.92 25.21
CA THR A 275 -47.04 17.80 24.08
C THR A 275 -47.02 19.29 24.44
N ALA A 276 -46.29 20.07 23.64
CA ALA A 276 -46.41 21.52 23.43
C ALA A 276 -46.32 22.44 24.66
N THR A 277 -45.20 23.15 24.84
CA THR A 277 -45.08 24.61 24.60
C THR A 277 -43.68 25.08 25.01
N GLY A 278 -43.08 25.92 24.18
CA GLY A 278 -41.70 26.36 24.33
C GLY A 278 -41.47 27.29 25.51
N ILE A 279 -40.37 27.07 26.22
CA ILE A 279 -39.66 28.11 26.97
C ILE A 279 -38.16 27.95 26.63
N LEU A 280 -37.68 28.83 25.75
CA LEU A 280 -36.27 29.07 25.50
C LEU A 280 -35.70 29.82 26.70
N LEU A 281 -34.89 29.15 27.53
CA LEU A 281 -33.93 29.82 28.41
C LEU A 281 -32.54 29.64 27.81
N SER A 282 -32.17 30.53 26.90
CA SER A 282 -30.82 30.63 26.35
C SER A 282 -29.87 31.25 27.39
N VAL A 283 -29.35 30.42 28.30
CA VAL A 283 -28.15 30.78 29.07
C VAL A 283 -26.94 30.40 28.23
N VAL A 284 -26.48 31.35 27.40
CA VAL A 284 -25.17 31.24 26.73
C VAL A 284 -24.10 31.41 27.80
N THR A 285 -23.60 30.30 28.34
CA THR A 285 -22.29 30.28 28.98
C THR A 285 -21.29 29.70 27.99
N LEU A 286 -20.30 30.49 27.60
CA LEU A 286 -19.09 29.99 26.94
C LEU A 286 -18.50 28.90 27.85
N SER A 287 -18.67 27.63 27.50
CA SER A 287 -17.92 26.54 28.13
C SER A 287 -16.54 26.49 27.50
N GLY A 288 -15.54 26.72 28.34
CA GLY A 288 -14.13 26.79 28.00
C GLY A 288 -13.57 25.50 27.42
N ALA A 289 -12.47 25.69 26.70
CA ALA A 289 -11.65 24.65 26.10
C ALA A 289 -11.36 23.50 27.07
N ALA A 290 -11.51 22.27 26.59
CA ALA A 290 -10.89 21.10 27.20
C ALA A 290 -9.39 21.37 27.40
N LEU A 291 -8.93 21.30 28.64
CA LEU A 291 -7.52 21.32 28.99
C LEU A 291 -6.88 20.02 28.50
N ILE A 292 -6.18 20.06 27.36
CA ILE A 292 -5.32 18.97 26.91
C ILE A 292 -4.11 18.92 27.86
N PHE A 293 -4.14 18.06 28.88
CA PHE A 293 -2.96 17.74 29.67
C PHE A 293 -2.05 16.79 28.88
N VAL A 294 -1.16 17.33 28.03
CA VAL A 294 -0.02 16.55 27.50
C VAL A 294 1.04 16.46 28.60
N SER A 295 1.03 15.39 29.39
CA SER A 295 2.13 15.13 30.33
C SER A 295 3.38 14.69 29.59
N HIS A 296 4.26 15.63 29.24
CA HIS A 296 5.59 15.34 28.70
C HIS A 296 6.51 14.82 29.81
N LYS A 297 6.59 13.50 29.99
CA LYS A 297 7.68 12.90 30.77
C LYS A 297 8.79 12.44 29.83
N ARG A 298 9.70 13.36 29.49
CA ARG A 298 10.98 13.01 28.83
C ARG A 298 11.73 12.01 29.71
N ARG A 299 11.75 10.73 29.34
CA ARG A 299 12.76 9.79 29.85
C ARG A 299 14.09 10.16 29.21
N LYS A 300 14.96 10.81 29.99
CA LYS A 300 16.41 10.84 29.67
C LYS A 300 16.92 9.41 29.80
N THR A 301 17.22 8.76 28.69
CA THR A 301 18.04 7.55 28.67
C THR A 301 19.45 7.95 29.09
N LYS A 302 19.88 7.48 30.26
CA LYS A 302 21.29 7.48 30.65
C LYS A 302 22.03 6.58 29.65
N LYS A 303 23.00 7.13 28.92
CA LYS A 303 24.12 6.34 28.40
C LYS A 303 24.91 5.85 29.62
N SER A 304 24.98 4.54 29.80
CA SER A 304 26.01 3.90 30.62
C SER A 304 27.14 3.44 29.70
N GLU A 305 28.34 3.81 30.09
CA GLU A 305 29.63 3.34 29.56
C GLU A 305 29.77 1.83 29.77
N GLN A 306 30.18 1.11 28.72
CA GLN A 306 31.33 0.21 28.68
C GLN A 306 31.64 -0.15 27.22
#